data_AF-A0A401J333-F1
#
_entry.id   AF-A0A401J333-F1
#
_cell.length_a   1.000
_cell.length_b   1.000
_cell.length_c   1.000
_cell.angle_alpha   90.00
_cell.angle_beta   90.00
_cell.angle_gamma   90.00
#
_symmetry.space_group_name_H-M   'P 1'
#
loop_
_entity.id
_entity.type
_entity.pdbx_description
1 polymer ?
#
loop_
_entity_poly.entity_id
_entity_poly.type
_entity_poly.pdbx_seq_one_letter_code
_entity_poly.pdbx_strand_id
1 'polypeptide(L)' 'MPALIAARFNPDLKSKYQQMVAAGKPAKVAITTLMRKLVVTANALLKADRLWQQSRA' A
#
# COMPACT_ATOMS: atom_id res chain seq x y z
N MET A 1 11.65 0.19 -6.33
CA MET A 1 10.28 0.73 -6.19
C MET A 1 9.61 0.19 -4.93
N PRO A 2 9.19 1.04 -3.97
CA PRO A 2 8.61 0.62 -2.69
C PRO A 2 7.30 -0.17 -2.81
N ALA A 3 6.43 0.16 -3.78
CA ALA A 3 5.14 -0.51 -3.95
C ALA A 3 5.26 -2.00 -4.29
N LEU A 4 6.29 -2.39 -5.05
CA LEU A 4 6.56 -3.81 -5.36
C LEU A 4 7.01 -4.60 -4.13
N ILE A 5 7.83 -3.97 -3.28
CA ILE A 5 8.28 -4.56 -2.01
C ILE A 5 7.07 -4.71 -1.08
N ALA A 6 6.25 -3.66 -0.98
CA ALA A 6 5.06 -3.66 -0.16
C ALA A 6 4.03 -4.74 -0.58
N ALA A 7 3.85 -4.95 -1.89
CA ALA A 7 2.98 -6.01 -2.41
C ALA A 7 3.48 -7.43 -2.10
N ARG A 8 4.78 -7.61 -1.78
CA ARG A 8 5.39 -8.92 -1.51
C ARG A 8 5.50 -9.22 -0.02
N PHE A 9 5.95 -8.24 0.77
CA PHE A 9 6.37 -8.44 2.16
C PHE A 9 5.41 -7.86 3.19
N ASN A 10 4.52 -6.93 2.81
CA ASN A 10 3.53 -6.39 3.73
C ASN A 10 2.21 -7.16 3.55
N PRO A 11 1.72 -7.88 4.58
CA PRO A 11 0.57 -8.78 4.45
C PRO A 11 -0.72 -8.03 4.05
N ASP A 12 -0.97 -6.84 4.61
CA ASP A 12 -2.16 -6.04 4.30
C ASP A 12 -2.17 -5.57 2.84
N LEU A 13 -1.01 -5.09 2.40
CA LEU A 13 -0.83 -4.56 1.05
C LEU A 13 -0.77 -5.68 0.00
N LYS A 14 -0.21 -6.84 0.35
CA LYS A 14 -0.25 -8.07 -0.44
C LYS A 14 -1.69 -8.57 -0.65
N SER A 15 -2.47 -8.64 0.42
CA SER A 15 -3.88 -9.03 0.34
C SER A 15 -4.66 -8.08 -0.59
N LYS A 16 -4.44 -6.77 -0.45
CA LYS A 16 -5.08 -5.79 -1.35
C LYS A 16 -4.67 -5.93 -2.81
N TYR A 17 -3.38 -6.18 -3.07
CA TYR A 17 -2.87 -6.47 -4.41
C TYR A 17 -3.55 -7.71 -5.01
N GLN A 18 -3.59 -8.81 -4.24
CA GLN A 18 -4.19 -10.07 -4.68
C GLN A 18 -5.69 -9.92 -4.94
N GLN A 19 -6.44 -9.21 -4.08
CA GLN A 19 -7.86 -8.92 -4.30
C GLN A 19 -8.09 -8.18 -5.62
N MET A 20 -7.24 -7.19 -5.94
CA MET A 20 -7.36 -6.43 -7.19
C MET A 20 -7.06 -7.29 -8.41
N VAL A 21 -6.04 -8.14 -8.34
CA VAL A 21 -5.68 -9.07 -9.43
C VAL A 21 -6.77 -10.12 -9.61
N ALA A 22 -7.32 -10.68 -8.53
CA ALA A 22 -8.43 -11.62 -8.56
C ALA A 22 -9.70 -11.01 -9.15
N ALA A 23 -9.92 -9.71 -8.93
CA ALA A 23 -11.00 -8.94 -9.56
C ALA A 23 -10.73 -8.59 -11.05
N GLY A 24 -9.70 -9.19 -11.68
CA GLY A 24 -9.37 -9.00 -13.10
C GLY A 24 -8.68 -7.67 -13.43
N LYS A 25 -8.21 -6.90 -12.44
CA LYS A 25 -7.54 -5.62 -12.71
C LYS A 25 -6.12 -5.85 -13.20
N PRO A 26 -5.63 -5.06 -14.18
CA PRO A 26 -4.24 -5.15 -14.63
C PRO A 26 -3.26 -4.92 -13.47
N ALA A 27 -2.18 -5.69 -13.44
CA ALA A 27 -1.16 -5.60 -12.38
C ALA A 27 -0.60 -4.18 -12.21
N LYS A 28 -0.47 -3.44 -13.30
CA LYS A 28 -0.05 -2.03 -13.30
C LYS A 28 -0.99 -1.15 -12.46
N VAL A 29 -2.31 -1.32 -12.63
CA VAL A 29 -3.33 -0.59 -11.88
C VAL A 29 -3.29 -0.96 -10.40
N ALA A 30 -3.10 -2.25 -10.10
CA ALA A 30 -2.93 -2.69 -8.71
C ALA A 30 -1.72 -2.00 -8.05
N ILE A 31 -0.56 -2.01 -8.70
CA ILE A 31 0.66 -1.34 -8.21
C ILE A 31 0.44 0.17 -8.04
N THR A 32 -0.22 0.84 -8.99
CA THR A 32 -0.52 2.27 -8.87
C THR A 32 -1.40 2.58 -7.67
N THR A 33 -2.38 1.73 -7.34
CA THR A 33 -3.17 1.86 -6.12
C THR A 33 -2.32 1.75 -4.85
N LEU A 34 -1.38 0.79 -4.82
CA LEU A 34 -0.43 0.65 -3.71
C LEU A 34 0.45 1.91 -3.58
N MET A 35 0.98 2.44 -4.69
CA MET A 35 1.76 3.67 -4.70
C MET A 35 0.97 4.84 -4.10
N ARG A 36 -0.29 5.04 -4.54
CA ARG A 36 -1.13 6.11 -4.02
C ARG A 36 -1.39 5.95 -2.52
N LYS A 37 -1.66 4.73 -2.06
CA LYS A 37 -1.86 4.45 -0.63
C LYS A 37 -0.62 4.81 0.20
N LEU A 38 0.58 4.43 -0.25
CA LEU A 38 1.83 4.76 0.44
C LEU A 38 2.07 6.27 0.54
N VAL A 39 1.87 7.01 -0.56
CA VAL A 39 2.05 8.47 -0.58
C VAL A 39 1.04 9.17 0.33
N VAL A 40 -0.23 8.74 0.32
CA VAL A 40 -1.26 9.32 1.19
C VAL A 40 -0.95 9.06 2.65
N THR A 41 -0.50 7.85 3.02
CA THR A 41 -0.09 7.56 4.40
C THR A 41 1.11 8.40 4.82
N ALA A 42 2.14 8.53 3.97
CA ALA A 42 3.29 9.37 4.27
C ALA A 42 2.89 10.84 4.48
N ASN A 43 2.05 11.39 3.60
CA ASN A 43 1.56 12.75 3.72
C ASN A 43 0.72 12.95 4.99
N ALA A 44 -0.09 11.97 5.38
CA ALA A 44 -0.86 12.03 6.62
C ALA A 44 0.04 12.05 7.86
N LEU A 45 1.10 11.25 7.87
CA LEU A 45 2.09 11.23 8.96
C LEU A 45 2.83 12.55 9.10
N LEU A 46 3.31 13.10 7.97
CA LEU A 46 3.98 14.39 7.93
C LEU A 46 3.07 15.52 8.39
N LYS A 47 1.81 15.53 7.95
CA LYS A 47 0.82 16.54 8.36
C LYS A 47 0.54 16.49 9.87
N ALA A 48 0.61 15.31 10.48
CA ALA A 48 0.36 15.09 11.90
C ALA A 48 1.65 15.09 12.75
N ASP A 49 2.79 15.48 12.17
CA ASP A 49 4.12 15.49 12.79
C ASP A 49 4.41 14.24 13.65
N ARG A 50 4.06 13.07 13.11
CA ARG A 50 4.17 11.80 13.82
C ARG A 50 4.90 10.76 13.00
N LEU A 51 5.65 9.93 13.72
CA LEU A 51 6.27 8.75 13.14
C LEU A 51 5.22 7.69 12.82
N TRP A 52 5.54 6.88 11.80
CA TRP A 52 4.73 5.71 11.48
C TRP A 52 4.71 4.77 12.69
N GLN A 53 3.52 4.29 13.04
CA GLN A 53 3.31 3.28 14.06
C GLN A 53 2.58 2.11 13.42
N GLN A 54 3.01 0.89 13.74
CA GLN A 54 2.31 -0.30 13.32
C GLN A 54 0.93 -0.31 13.99
N SER A 55 -0.12 -0.32 13.18
CA SER A 55 -1.48 -0.51 13.70
C SER A 55 -1.53 -1.90 14.32
N ARG A 56 -1.54 -1.97 15.66
CA ARG A 56 -1.93 -3.20 16.36
C ARG A 56 -3.43 -3.34 16.15
N ALA A 57 -3.81 -4.23 15.25
CA ALA A 57 -5.14 -4.81 15.26
C ALA A 57 -5.27 -5.69 16.52
#